data_AF-A0AA37SAJ6-F1
#
_entry.id   AF-A0AA37SAJ6-F1
#
_cell.length_a   1.000
_cell.length_b   1.000
_cell.length_c   1.000
_cell.angle_alpha   90.00
_cell.angle_beta   90.00
_cell.angle_gamma   90.00
#
_symmetry.space_group_name_H-M   'P 1'
#
loop_
_entity.id
_entity.type
_entity.pdbx_description
1 polymer ?
#
loop_
_entity_poly.entity_id
_entity_poly.type
_entity_poly.pdbx_seq_one_letter_code
_entity_poly.pdbx_strand_id
1 'polypeptide(L)' 'MYRVNAFTRKGTKFRFRVQGDNILDVQDKVHQMFRTLDMRLVLVEPVKN' A
#
# COMPACT_ATOMS: atom_id res chain seq x y z
N MET A 1 -7.00 6.33 -8.88
CA MET A 1 -7.08 5.06 -8.13
C MET A 1 -5.70 4.44 -8.07
N TYR A 2 -5.30 3.86 -6.94
CA TYR A 2 -3.97 3.30 -6.71
C TYR A 2 -4.07 1.83 -6.35
N ARG A 3 -3.11 1.03 -6.84
CA ARG A 3 -2.94 -0.37 -6.46
C ARG A 3 -1.92 -0.44 -5.34
N VAL A 4 -2.25 -1.16 -4.28
CA VAL A 4 -1.35 -1.44 -3.16
C VAL A 4 -1.01 -2.92 -3.17
N ASN A 5 0.28 -3.23 -3.19
CA ASN A 5 0.80 -4.57 -2.92
C ASN A 5 1.66 -4.51 -1.66
N ALA A 6 1.21 -5.16 -0.60
CA ALA A 6 1.84 -5.16 0.71
C ALA A 6 2.32 -6.58 1.05
N PHE A 7 3.57 -6.72 1.47
CA PHE A 7 4.22 -7.99 1.77
C PHE A 7 4.74 -7.97 3.21
N THR A 8 4.31 -8.93 4.02
CA THR A 8 4.83 -9.11 5.39
C THR A 8 6.20 -9.79 5.36
N ARG A 9 6.97 -9.69 6.45
CA ARG A 9 8.23 -10.47 6.57
C ARG A 9 8.02 -11.98 6.53
N LYS A 10 6.86 -12.46 6.98
CA LYS A 10 6.49 -13.89 6.96
C LYS A 10 6.02 -14.40 5.58
N GLY A 11 5.93 -13.52 4.58
CA GLY A 11 5.57 -13.90 3.20
C GLY A 11 4.09 -13.75 2.83
N THR A 12 3.22 -13.38 3.77
CA THR A 12 1.82 -13.03 3.48
C THR A 12 1.76 -11.79 2.59
N LYS A 13 0.90 -11.85 1.57
CA LYS A 13 0.67 -10.77 0.60
C LYS A 13 -0.74 -10.22 0.70
N PHE A 14 -0.87 -8.91 0.85
CA PHE A 14 -2.12 -8.17 0.74
C PHE A 14 -2.13 -7.41 -0.59
N ARG A 15 -3.23 -7.51 -1.33
CA ARG A 15 -3.43 -6.77 -2.58
C ARG A 15 -4.79 -6.13 -2.55
N PHE A 16 -4.82 -4.81 -2.67
CA PHE A 16 -6.06 -4.04 -2.69
C PHE A 16 -5.87 -2.76 -3.50
N ARG A 17 -6.97 -2.04 -3.73
CA ARG A 17 -6.96 -0.73 -4.39
C ARG A 17 -7.45 0.32 -3.42
N VAL A 18 -6.90 1.52 -3.53
CA VAL A 18 -7.25 2.68 -2.71
C VAL A 18 -7.57 3.85 -3.62
N GLN A 19 -8.64 4.56 -3.31
CA GLN A 19 -8.94 5.84 -3.95
C GLN A 19 -8.17 6.95 -3.23
N GLY A 20 -7.60 7.88 -4.00
CA GLY A 20 -6.88 9.03 -3.48
C GLY A 20 -6.58 10.02 -4.60
N ASP A 21 -6.32 11.25 -4.23
CA ASP A 21 -6.15 12.37 -5.15
C ASP A 21 -4.72 12.45 -5.70
N ASN A 22 -3.73 12.13 -4.86
CA ASN A 22 -2.32 12.06 -5.22
C ASN A 22 -1.62 10.85 -4.57
N ILE A 23 -0.42 10.51 -5.04
CA ILE A 23 0.31 9.32 -4.59
C ILE A 23 0.88 9.47 -3.19
N LEU A 24 1.28 10.68 -2.78
CA LEU A 24 1.91 10.94 -1.49
C LEU A 24 0.91 10.73 -0.35
N ASP A 25 -0.31 11.28 -0.50
CA ASP A 25 -1.38 11.10 0.48
C ASP A 25 -1.78 9.63 0.63
N VAL A 26 -1.75 8.86 -0.46
CA VAL A 26 -2.05 7.42 -0.43
C VAL A 26 -0.91 6.67 0.25
N GLN A 27 0.36 7.01 -0.03
CA GLN A 27 1.50 6.42 0.65
C GLN A 27 1.45 6.66 2.16
N ASP A 28 1.16 7.89 2.60
CA ASP A 28 1.06 8.22 4.02
C ASP A 28 -0.06 7.46 4.72
N LYS A 29 -1.26 7.42 4.13
CA LYS A 29 -2.40 6.64 4.66
C LYS A 29 -2.08 5.15 4.75
N VAL A 30 -1.47 4.59 3.71
CA VAL A 30 -1.09 3.17 3.67
C VAL A 30 0.00 2.87 4.70
N HIS A 31 0.99 3.75 4.86
CA HIS A 31 2.03 3.61 5.89
C HIS A 31 1.42 3.65 7.30
N GLN A 32 0.47 4.54 7.57
CA GLN A 32 -0.23 4.58 8.85
C GLN A 32 -1.04 3.30 9.11
N MET A 33 -1.75 2.79 8.10
CA MET A 33 -2.53 1.55 8.21
C MET A 33 -1.67 0.34 8.58
N PHE A 34 -0.44 0.26 8.04
CA PHE A 34 0.48 -0.84 8.30
C PHE A 34 1.51 -0.56 9.41
N ARG A 35 1.42 0.57 10.14
CA ARG A 35 2.45 1.01 11.10
C ARG A 35 2.74 0.00 12.21
N THR A 36 1.73 -0.77 12.63
CA THR A 36 1.86 -1.79 13.69
C THR A 36 2.21 -3.17 13.16
N LEU A 37 2.26 -3.34 11.83
CA LEU A 37 2.50 -4.61 11.18
C LEU A 37 3.95 -4.71 10.69
N ASP A 38 4.55 -5.89 10.87
CA ASP A 38 5.92 -6.16 10.41
C ASP A 38 5.96 -6.42 8.90
N MET A 39 5.98 -5.30 8.15
CA MET A 39 6.01 -5.30 6.70
C MET A 39 7.43 -5.39 6.18
N ARG A 40 7.63 -6.21 5.15
CA ARG A 40 8.87 -6.26 4.37
C ARG A 40 8.88 -5.19 3.29
N LEU A 41 7.75 -5.00 2.62
CA LEU A 41 7.62 -4.09 1.48
C LEU A 41 6.17 -3.68 1.30
N VAL A 42 5.94 -2.40 1.02
CA VAL A 42 4.64 -1.90 0.57
C VAL A 42 4.86 -1.09 -0.70
N LEU A 43 4.24 -1.51 -1.79
CA LEU A 43 4.29 -0.86 -3.10
C LEU A 43 2.95 -0.21 -3.38
N VAL A 44 2.98 1.08 -3.72
CA VAL A 44 1.83 1.87 -4.13
C VAL A 44 2.07 2.35 -5.55
N GLU A 45 1.17 2.00 -6.46
CA GLU A 45 1.30 2.31 -7.89
C GLU A 45 0.00 2.94 -8.39
N PRO A 46 0.05 4.01 -9.21
CA PRO A 46 -1.14 4.51 -9.87
C PRO A 46 -1.68 3.43 -10.81
N VAL A 47 -2.99 3.21 -10.78
CA VAL A 47 -3.65 2.39 -11.80
C VAL A 47 -3.77 3.28 -13.04
N LYS A 48 -2.85 3.11 -13.99
CA LYS A 48 -3.03 3.66 -15.33
C LYS A 48 -4.19 2.91 -15.99
N ASN A 49 -5.19 3.64 -16.47
CA ASN A 49 -6.14 3.12 -17.44
C ASN A 49 -5.44 2.93 -18.78
#